data_AF-A0A951XGD6-F1
#
_entry.id   AF-A0A951XGD6-F1
#
_cell.length_a   1.000
_cell.length_b   1.000
_cell.length_c   1.000
_cell.angle_alpha   90.00
_cell.angle_beta   90.00
_cell.angle_gamma   90.00
#
_symmetry.space_group_name_H-M   'P 1'
#
loop_
_entity.id
_entity.type
_entity.pdbx_description
1 polymer ?
#
loop_
_entity_poly.entity_id
_entity_poly.type
_entity_poly.pdbx_seq_one_letter_code
_entity_poly.pdbx_strand_id
1 'polypeptide(L)'
;MASVDQGSWVVAGPADALARLEPLLAARRRRQRVTAIERAPGAVLPPSDREMPADAAGILVIGPRQCSPRRGLPGLWLRTRAGRRVPAGWLPNHGPALAGYARMAVRILNRSAAERALIVLGQWEDRFLRAGLRTQRWMERHGGKAPGFLWTADRISRADMLDGWSQGPALAVYFGHGRPRGWAGYHGVRLEHFARAWPEPTGALLALCCENASRWRTGCSFAERLVLQGVAGAMFAAVTKTRHEDNRRWGPALCAAYTEHRPATLAELVEKADVPEELRESGPYRFIGDPLMPLRGASGVARRSAQVFAPAADDALPGW
;
A
#
# COMPACT_ATOMS: atom_id res chain seq x y z
N MET A 1 1.08 -23.72 16.98
CA MET A 1 1.93 -23.18 15.91
C MET A 1 3.01 -22.35 16.56
N ALA A 2 4.26 -22.82 16.53
CA ALA A 2 5.40 -22.08 17.07
C ALA A 2 5.50 -20.72 16.36
N SER A 3 5.57 -19.64 17.15
CA SER A 3 5.82 -18.30 16.67
C SER A 3 7.20 -18.29 16.04
N VAL A 4 7.28 -18.30 14.70
CA VAL A 4 8.47 -17.82 13.98
C VAL A 4 8.80 -16.47 14.61
N ASP A 5 10.04 -16.30 15.08
CA ASP A 5 10.48 -15.03 15.65
C ASP A 5 10.33 -13.95 14.58
N GLN A 6 9.25 -13.16 14.66
CA GLN A 6 8.86 -12.19 13.62
C GLN A 6 9.75 -10.94 13.67
N GLY A 7 10.84 -10.97 14.44
CA GLY A 7 11.72 -9.84 14.67
C GLY A 7 11.01 -8.67 15.35
N SER A 8 11.74 -7.57 15.51
CA SER A 8 11.17 -6.34 16.07
C SER A 8 10.59 -5.44 14.98
N TRP A 9 9.40 -4.89 15.22
CA TRP A 9 8.88 -3.79 14.41
C TRP A 9 9.30 -2.47 15.02
N VAL A 10 9.97 -1.68 14.20
CA VAL A 10 10.58 -0.43 14.62
C VAL A 10 9.70 0.73 14.18
N VAL A 11 9.51 1.71 15.04
CA VAL A 11 8.91 3.00 14.68
C VAL A 11 9.87 4.09 15.08
N ALA A 12 10.11 5.05 14.19
CA ALA A 12 11.02 6.16 14.47
C ALA A 12 10.36 7.49 14.14
N GLY A 13 10.32 8.41 15.10
CA GLY A 13 9.73 9.73 14.89
C GLY A 13 9.74 10.60 16.14
N PRO A 14 9.29 11.86 16.03
CA PRO A 14 9.13 12.75 17.18
C PRO A 14 8.16 12.19 18.24
N ALA A 15 8.36 12.54 19.51
CA ALA A 15 7.55 12.04 20.63
C ALA A 15 6.04 12.26 20.42
N ASP A 16 5.64 13.44 19.94
CA ASP A 16 4.23 13.77 19.68
C ASP A 16 3.63 12.89 18.58
N ALA A 17 4.42 12.53 17.57
CA ALA A 17 4.00 11.63 16.50
C ALA A 17 3.86 10.19 17.01
N LEU A 18 4.81 9.73 17.84
CA LEU A 18 4.76 8.40 18.46
C LEU A 18 3.54 8.28 19.39
N ALA A 19 3.26 9.30 20.19
CA ALA A 19 2.06 9.34 21.04
C ALA A 19 0.77 9.23 20.22
N ARG A 20 0.70 9.87 19.05
CA ARG A 20 -0.47 9.76 18.14
C ARG A 20 -0.60 8.38 17.50
N LEU A 21 0.51 7.63 17.37
CA LEU A 21 0.53 6.27 16.87
C LEU A 21 0.29 5.21 17.97
N GLU A 22 0.19 5.59 19.24
CA GLU A 22 0.07 4.65 20.36
C GLU A 22 -1.00 3.57 20.17
N PRO A 23 -2.20 3.82 19.61
CA PRO A 23 -3.16 2.74 19.32
C PRO A 23 -2.57 1.63 18.43
N LEU A 24 -1.78 1.99 17.42
CA LEU A 24 -1.08 1.05 16.56
C LEU A 24 0.08 0.36 17.29
N LEU A 25 0.86 1.11 18.09
CA LEU A 25 1.96 0.55 18.89
C LEU A 25 1.43 -0.52 19.85
N ALA A 26 0.37 -0.22 20.59
CA ALA A 26 -0.29 -1.15 21.50
C ALA A 26 -0.81 -2.41 20.78
N ALA A 27 -1.43 -2.26 19.61
CA ALA A 27 -1.91 -3.40 18.82
C ALA A 27 -0.77 -4.26 18.24
N ARG A 28 0.39 -3.65 17.92
CA ARG A 28 1.60 -4.34 17.46
C ARG A 28 2.29 -5.09 18.60
N ARG A 29 2.39 -4.49 19.79
CA ARG A 29 2.98 -5.12 21.00
C ARG A 29 2.30 -6.44 21.38
N ARG A 30 1.02 -6.60 21.06
CA ARG A 30 0.27 -7.87 21.25
C ARG A 30 0.67 -8.99 20.29
N ARG A 31 1.43 -8.70 19.23
CA ARG A 31 1.78 -9.63 18.15
C ARG A 31 3.28 -9.87 18.02
N GLN A 32 4.09 -8.85 18.29
CA GLN A 32 5.54 -8.90 18.10
C GLN A 32 6.21 -7.82 18.95
N ARG A 33 7.54 -7.90 19.09
CA ARG A 33 8.32 -6.88 19.80
C ARG A 33 8.23 -5.54 19.05
N VAL A 34 8.08 -4.45 19.80
CA VAL A 34 8.03 -3.08 19.25
C VAL A 34 9.18 -2.26 19.83
N THR A 35 9.97 -1.64 18.95
CA THR A 35 11.02 -0.70 19.33
C THR A 35 10.64 0.70 18.84
N ALA A 36 10.47 1.63 19.77
CA ALA A 36 10.24 3.04 19.43
C ALA A 36 11.55 3.82 19.56
N ILE A 37 11.93 4.53 18.50
CA ILE A 37 13.11 5.41 18.45
C ILE A 37 12.59 6.85 18.38
N GLU A 38 12.64 7.54 19.51
CA GLU A 38 12.29 8.96 19.55
C GLU A 38 13.32 9.78 18.75
N ARG A 39 12.84 10.74 17.95
CA ARG A 39 13.68 11.61 17.12
C ARG A 39 13.51 13.06 17.56
N ALA A 40 14.61 13.70 17.93
CA ALA A 40 14.62 15.15 18.16
C ALA A 40 14.26 15.92 16.87
N PRO A 41 13.68 17.13 16.98
CA PRO A 41 13.52 18.02 15.83
C PRO A 41 14.84 18.24 15.09
N GLY A 42 14.81 18.15 13.76
CA GLY A 42 16.01 18.32 12.92
C GLY A 42 16.97 17.12 12.88
N ALA A 43 16.69 16.03 13.61
CA ALA A 43 17.47 14.81 13.52
C ALA A 43 17.51 14.26 12.08
N VAL A 44 18.65 13.69 11.71
CA VAL A 44 18.84 13.04 10.40
C VAL A 44 17.86 11.87 10.27
N LEU A 45 17.26 11.72 9.09
CA LEU A 45 16.35 10.63 8.76
C LEU A 45 16.89 9.87 7.54
N PRO A 46 16.68 8.54 7.47
CA PRO A 46 16.15 7.65 8.52
C PRO A 46 17.14 7.45 9.68
N PRO A 47 16.80 6.71 10.76
CA PRO A 47 17.78 6.28 11.76
C PRO A 47 18.96 5.55 11.11
N SER A 48 20.14 5.69 11.70
CA SER A 48 21.35 5.00 11.24
C SER A 48 21.26 3.48 11.46
N ASP A 49 22.11 2.74 10.77
CA ASP A 49 22.24 1.29 10.91
C ASP A 49 22.65 0.84 12.33
N ARG A 50 23.35 1.71 13.07
CA ARG A 50 23.73 1.52 14.49
C ARG A 50 22.56 1.65 15.46
N GLU A 51 21.56 2.47 15.11
CA GLU A 51 20.36 2.67 15.93
C GLU A 51 19.31 1.58 15.66
N MET A 52 19.43 0.86 14.54
CA MET A 52 18.51 -0.19 14.15
C MET A 52 18.77 -1.48 14.96
N PRO A 53 17.74 -2.07 15.61
CA PRO A 53 17.88 -3.39 16.23
C PRO A 53 18.36 -4.45 15.23
N ALA A 54 19.25 -5.33 15.69
CA ALA A 54 19.81 -6.39 14.86
C ALA A 54 18.75 -7.38 14.34
N ASP A 55 17.57 -7.45 14.96
CA ASP A 55 16.43 -8.30 14.60
C ASP A 55 15.24 -7.49 14.02
N ALA A 56 15.44 -6.22 13.62
CA ALA A 56 14.42 -5.43 12.98
C ALA A 56 13.83 -6.14 11.74
N ALA A 57 12.52 -6.40 11.76
CA ALA A 57 11.76 -7.00 10.67
C ALA A 57 11.14 -5.97 9.73
N GLY A 58 11.02 -4.72 10.18
CA GLY A 58 10.54 -3.59 9.40
C GLY A 58 10.56 -2.31 10.22
N ILE A 59 10.58 -1.16 9.55
CA ILE A 59 10.56 0.14 10.18
C ILE A 59 9.51 1.07 9.54
N LEU A 60 8.79 1.79 10.39
CA LEU A 60 7.97 2.94 9.99
C LEU A 60 8.65 4.24 10.44
N VAL A 61 9.08 5.06 9.50
CA VAL A 61 9.70 6.37 9.75
C VAL A 61 8.66 7.48 9.63
N ILE A 62 8.53 8.26 10.70
CA ILE A 62 7.67 9.44 10.77
C ILE A 62 8.56 10.69 10.71
N GLY A 63 8.52 11.40 9.60
CA GLY A 63 9.37 12.56 9.37
C GLY A 63 8.62 13.89 9.26
N PRO A 64 9.35 15.02 9.15
CA PRO A 64 8.74 16.33 9.07
C PRO A 64 7.91 16.51 7.79
N ARG A 65 6.86 17.32 7.85
CA ARG A 65 5.97 17.62 6.70
C ARG A 65 6.67 18.32 5.53
N GLN A 66 7.87 18.83 5.74
CA GLN A 66 8.69 19.49 4.73
C GLN A 66 9.58 18.48 3.97
N CYS A 67 9.78 17.28 4.52
CA CYS A 67 10.58 16.23 3.89
C CYS A 67 9.70 15.29 3.07
N SER A 68 9.96 15.16 1.76
CA SER A 68 9.23 14.23 0.89
C SER A 68 9.69 12.79 1.11
N PRO A 69 8.88 11.76 0.75
CA PRO A 69 9.27 10.36 0.90
C PRO A 69 10.62 10.02 0.25
N ARG A 70 10.92 10.63 -0.91
CA ARG A 70 12.20 10.45 -1.63
C ARG A 70 13.40 10.93 -0.81
N ARG A 71 13.26 12.03 -0.07
CA ARG A 71 14.33 12.59 0.77
C ARG A 71 14.41 11.89 2.13
N GLY A 72 13.27 11.43 2.64
CA GLY A 72 13.17 10.76 3.94
C GLY A 72 13.65 9.32 3.93
N LEU A 73 13.59 8.63 2.78
CA LEU A 73 14.04 7.24 2.62
C LEU A 73 14.85 7.06 1.32
N PRO A 74 16.03 6.41 1.39
CA PRO A 74 16.88 6.18 0.22
C PRO A 74 16.31 5.14 -0.75
N GLY A 75 15.44 4.23 -0.28
CA GLY A 75 14.88 3.12 -1.05
C GLY A 75 13.68 2.48 -0.36
N LEU A 76 13.32 1.27 -0.80
CA LEU A 76 12.33 0.40 -0.13
C LEU A 76 12.88 -0.26 1.14
N TRP A 77 14.20 -0.42 1.19
CA TRP A 77 14.92 -1.16 2.21
C TRP A 77 15.98 -0.28 2.86
N LEU A 78 16.13 -0.40 4.18
CA LEU A 78 17.30 0.01 4.94
C LEU A 78 18.15 -1.21 5.26
N ARG A 79 19.32 -0.99 5.85
CA ARG A 79 20.19 -2.07 6.33
C ARG A 79 20.45 -1.92 7.81
N THR A 80 20.44 -3.05 8.51
CA THR A 80 21.01 -3.13 9.87
C THR A 80 22.53 -3.06 9.81
N ARG A 81 23.20 -2.87 10.95
CA ARG A 81 24.67 -2.97 11.04
C ARG A 81 25.23 -4.31 10.52
N ALA A 82 24.47 -5.40 10.64
CA ALA A 82 24.83 -6.71 10.12
C ALA A 82 24.57 -6.86 8.60
N GLY A 83 24.18 -5.79 7.91
CA GLY A 83 23.91 -5.79 6.47
C GLY A 83 22.53 -6.32 6.06
N ARG A 84 21.73 -6.86 7.00
CA ARG A 84 20.38 -7.38 6.70
C ARG A 84 19.45 -6.28 6.21
N ARG A 85 18.70 -6.55 5.15
CA ARG A 85 17.63 -5.68 4.62
C ARG A 85 16.46 -5.57 5.59
N VAL A 86 15.94 -4.35 5.76
CA VAL A 86 14.79 -4.03 6.61
C VAL A 86 13.83 -3.19 5.79
N PRO A 87 12.58 -3.62 5.54
CA PRO A 87 11.61 -2.81 4.79
C PRO A 87 11.31 -1.52 5.54
N ALA A 88 11.33 -0.40 4.82
CA ALA A 88 11.15 0.92 5.41
C ALA A 88 9.97 1.66 4.78
N GLY A 89 9.00 1.99 5.63
CA GLY A 89 7.85 2.81 5.29
C GLY A 89 7.99 4.24 5.77
N TRP A 90 7.29 5.14 5.10
CA TRP A 90 7.30 6.57 5.39
C TRP A 90 5.91 7.12 5.68
N LEU A 91 5.81 7.99 6.68
CA LEU A 91 4.68 8.91 6.86
C LEU A 91 5.19 10.30 7.27
N PRO A 92 4.54 11.38 6.82
CA PRO A 92 4.78 12.69 7.43
C PRO A 92 4.10 12.81 8.78
N ASN A 93 4.70 13.56 9.70
CA ASN A 93 4.05 14.01 10.94
C ASN A 93 2.94 15.02 10.62
N HIS A 94 1.75 14.50 10.31
CA HIS A 94 0.58 15.29 9.94
C HIS A 94 -0.44 15.41 11.08
N GLY A 95 0.04 15.50 12.33
CA GLY A 95 -0.78 15.78 13.50
C GLY A 95 -1.98 14.83 13.63
N PRO A 96 -3.23 15.32 13.72
CA PRO A 96 -4.42 14.48 13.91
C PRO A 96 -4.61 13.36 12.87
N ALA A 97 -4.11 13.54 11.64
CA ALA A 97 -4.23 12.54 10.59
C ALA A 97 -3.44 11.25 10.91
N LEU A 98 -2.33 11.35 11.66
CA LEU A 98 -1.61 10.17 12.14
C LEU A 98 -2.44 9.33 13.11
N ALA A 99 -3.22 9.98 13.99
CA ALA A 99 -4.11 9.26 14.90
C ALA A 99 -5.25 8.57 14.15
N GLY A 100 -5.76 9.19 13.08
CA GLY A 100 -6.72 8.57 12.15
C GLY A 100 -6.14 7.33 11.49
N TYR A 101 -4.94 7.45 10.91
CA TYR A 101 -4.19 6.33 10.36
C TYR A 101 -4.01 5.20 11.38
N ALA A 102 -3.53 5.50 12.60
CA ALA A 102 -3.29 4.49 13.63
C ALA A 102 -4.54 3.66 13.94
N ARG A 103 -5.69 4.32 14.13
CA ARG A 103 -6.97 3.63 14.38
C ARG A 103 -7.37 2.72 13.22
N MET A 104 -7.18 3.16 11.98
CA MET A 104 -7.50 2.34 10.80
C MET A 104 -6.53 1.17 10.63
N ALA A 105 -5.24 1.38 10.85
CA ALA A 105 -4.23 0.33 10.83
C ALA A 105 -4.55 -0.79 11.85
N VAL A 106 -5.01 -0.43 13.06
CA VAL A 106 -5.45 -1.41 14.08
C VAL A 106 -6.58 -2.31 13.57
N ARG A 107 -7.53 -1.75 12.81
CA ARG A 107 -8.63 -2.54 12.24
C ARG A 107 -8.11 -3.58 11.26
N ILE A 108 -7.19 -3.20 10.37
CA ILE A 108 -6.58 -4.12 9.41
C ILE A 108 -5.82 -5.23 10.14
N LEU A 109 -5.02 -4.86 11.15
CA LEU A 109 -4.26 -5.80 11.96
C LEU A 109 -5.16 -6.88 12.60
N ASN A 110 -6.36 -6.50 13.03
CA ASN A 110 -7.32 -7.38 13.70
C ASN A 110 -8.14 -8.26 12.74
N ARG A 111 -7.99 -8.12 11.42
CA ARG A 111 -8.70 -8.97 10.45
C ARG A 111 -8.15 -10.39 10.42
N SER A 112 -9.03 -11.30 10.01
CA SER A 112 -8.68 -12.68 9.68
C SER A 112 -7.72 -12.73 8.49
N ALA A 113 -6.81 -13.72 8.48
CA ALA A 113 -5.92 -13.98 7.35
C ALA A 113 -6.63 -14.67 6.17
N ALA A 114 -7.88 -15.09 6.33
CA ALA A 114 -8.64 -15.84 5.32
C ALA A 114 -9.12 -14.95 4.15
N GLU A 115 -9.39 -13.68 4.40
CA GLU A 115 -9.95 -12.76 3.41
C GLU A 115 -8.83 -12.12 2.59
N ARG A 116 -8.72 -12.50 1.31
CA ARG A 116 -7.60 -12.12 0.42
C ARG A 116 -8.03 -11.55 -0.93
N ALA A 117 -9.24 -10.99 -1.03
CA ALA A 117 -9.72 -10.39 -2.27
C ALA A 117 -8.74 -9.33 -2.82
N LEU A 118 -8.41 -9.45 -4.11
CA LEU A 118 -7.61 -8.50 -4.88
C LEU A 118 -8.54 -7.70 -5.79
N ILE A 119 -8.43 -6.37 -5.75
CA ILE A 119 -9.08 -5.48 -6.71
C ILE A 119 -8.06 -5.00 -7.74
N VAL A 120 -8.40 -5.14 -9.01
CA VAL A 120 -7.61 -4.68 -10.14
C VAL A 120 -8.28 -3.43 -10.72
N LEU A 121 -7.66 -2.29 -10.46
CA LEU A 121 -8.05 -0.97 -10.92
C LEU A 121 -7.23 -0.60 -12.16
N GLY A 122 -7.81 0.21 -13.04
CA GLY A 122 -7.03 0.74 -14.16
C GLY A 122 -7.76 1.77 -15.00
N GLN A 123 -6.98 2.53 -15.76
CA GLN A 123 -7.47 3.53 -16.71
C GLN A 123 -7.94 2.88 -18.02
N TRP A 124 -8.84 3.55 -18.74
CA TRP A 124 -9.42 3.15 -20.03
C TRP A 124 -8.46 3.06 -21.23
N GLU A 125 -7.15 3.31 -21.07
CA GLU A 125 -6.21 3.14 -22.20
C GLU A 125 -5.87 1.65 -22.38
N ASP A 126 -5.88 1.17 -23.63
CA ASP A 126 -5.66 -0.24 -24.01
C ASP A 126 -4.50 -0.93 -23.30
N ARG A 127 -3.38 -0.23 -23.09
CA ARG A 127 -2.20 -0.81 -22.44
C ARG A 127 -2.46 -1.16 -20.98
N PHE A 128 -3.27 -0.38 -20.27
CA PHE A 128 -3.61 -0.59 -18.87
C PHE A 128 -4.76 -1.59 -18.75
N LEU A 129 -5.73 -1.54 -19.66
CA LEU A 129 -6.78 -2.56 -19.76
C LEU A 129 -6.17 -3.95 -20.02
N ARG A 130 -5.20 -4.05 -20.95
CA ARG A 130 -4.46 -5.30 -21.19
C ARG A 130 -3.69 -5.78 -19.95
N ALA A 131 -3.14 -4.88 -19.15
CA ALA A 131 -2.48 -5.25 -17.89
C ALA A 131 -3.50 -5.75 -16.85
N GLY A 132 -4.65 -5.09 -16.73
CA GLY A 132 -5.74 -5.49 -15.86
C GLY A 132 -6.32 -6.85 -16.23
N LEU A 133 -6.63 -7.07 -17.51
CA LEU A 133 -7.12 -8.36 -18.04
C LEU A 133 -6.13 -9.50 -17.84
N ARG A 134 -4.83 -9.28 -18.06
CA ARG A 134 -3.80 -10.29 -17.77
C ARG A 134 -3.77 -10.64 -16.28
N THR A 135 -3.88 -9.63 -15.42
CA THR A 135 -3.95 -9.83 -13.96
C THR A 135 -5.19 -10.64 -13.59
N GLN A 136 -6.36 -10.29 -14.11
CA GLN A 136 -7.60 -11.02 -13.86
C GLN A 136 -7.47 -12.49 -14.29
N ARG A 137 -7.05 -12.75 -15.53
CA ARG A 137 -6.87 -14.12 -16.05
C ARG A 137 -5.88 -14.94 -15.22
N TRP A 138 -4.82 -14.31 -14.70
CA TRP A 138 -3.90 -14.96 -13.78
C TRP A 138 -4.60 -15.35 -12.48
N MET A 139 -5.34 -14.42 -11.87
CA MET A 139 -6.07 -14.66 -10.63
C MET A 139 -7.17 -15.71 -10.78
N GLU A 140 -7.85 -15.78 -11.93
CA GLU A 140 -8.84 -16.83 -12.23
C GLU A 140 -8.20 -18.22 -12.23
N ARG A 141 -6.96 -18.35 -12.71
CA ARG A 141 -6.25 -19.63 -12.79
C ARG A 141 -5.50 -19.99 -11.51
N HIS A 142 -4.93 -19.01 -10.83
CA HIS A 142 -3.96 -19.22 -9.75
C HIS A 142 -4.39 -18.63 -8.40
N GLY A 143 -5.45 -17.82 -8.36
CA GLY A 143 -5.89 -17.10 -7.16
C GLY A 143 -6.43 -18.00 -6.06
N GLY A 144 -7.05 -19.13 -6.42
CA GLY A 144 -7.64 -20.06 -5.45
C GLY A 144 -8.59 -19.35 -4.48
N LYS A 145 -8.20 -19.26 -3.20
CA LYS A 145 -8.96 -18.56 -2.15
C LYS A 145 -8.81 -17.03 -2.13
N ALA A 146 -7.98 -16.47 -3.01
CA ALA A 146 -7.77 -15.04 -3.18
C ALA A 146 -8.39 -14.60 -4.51
N PRO A 147 -9.71 -14.37 -4.59
CA PRO A 147 -10.35 -13.96 -5.84
C PRO A 147 -9.86 -12.59 -6.30
N GLY A 148 -9.72 -12.42 -7.62
CA GLY A 148 -9.41 -11.14 -8.26
C GLY A 148 -10.62 -10.54 -8.94
N PHE A 149 -10.88 -9.25 -8.75
CA PHE A 149 -12.00 -8.52 -9.36
C PHE A 149 -11.47 -7.39 -10.24
N LEU A 150 -11.91 -7.35 -11.51
CA LEU A 150 -11.48 -6.32 -12.46
C LEU A 150 -12.47 -5.16 -12.49
N TRP A 151 -12.05 -4.02 -11.95
CA TRP A 151 -12.85 -2.80 -11.82
C TRP A 151 -12.17 -1.66 -12.58
N THR A 152 -11.84 -1.85 -13.85
CA THR A 152 -11.21 -0.84 -14.71
C THR A 152 -12.22 0.24 -15.15
N ALA A 153 -11.71 1.43 -15.50
CA ALA A 153 -12.54 2.61 -15.76
C ALA A 153 -13.46 2.50 -16.99
N ASP A 154 -13.28 1.50 -17.85
CA ASP A 154 -14.19 1.11 -18.94
C ASP A 154 -15.36 0.23 -18.47
N ARG A 155 -15.26 -0.37 -17.28
CA ARG A 155 -16.24 -1.35 -16.75
C ARG A 155 -17.10 -0.81 -15.62
N ILE A 156 -16.61 0.20 -14.90
CA ILE A 156 -17.26 0.69 -13.68
C ILE A 156 -17.12 2.21 -13.54
N SER A 157 -18.14 2.85 -12.98
CA SER A 157 -18.10 4.27 -12.65
C SER A 157 -17.11 4.57 -11.52
N ARG A 158 -16.70 5.85 -11.39
CA ARG A 158 -15.87 6.27 -10.26
C ARG A 158 -16.58 6.06 -8.92
N ALA A 159 -17.88 6.34 -8.86
CA ALA A 159 -18.66 6.25 -7.63
C ALA A 159 -18.72 4.80 -7.15
N ASP A 160 -19.14 3.88 -8.04
CA ASP A 160 -19.25 2.44 -7.71
C ASP A 160 -17.88 1.84 -7.38
N MET A 161 -16.82 2.27 -8.08
CA MET A 161 -15.45 1.86 -7.75
C MET A 161 -15.05 2.29 -6.34
N LEU A 162 -15.32 3.54 -5.95
CA LEU A 162 -14.99 4.03 -4.61
C LEU A 162 -15.83 3.34 -3.54
N ASP A 163 -17.12 3.17 -3.77
CA ASP A 163 -18.04 2.52 -2.83
C ASP A 163 -17.67 1.04 -2.63
N GLY A 164 -17.39 0.32 -3.72
CA GLY A 164 -16.89 -1.05 -3.70
C GLY A 164 -15.51 -1.16 -3.05
N TRP A 165 -14.60 -0.23 -3.32
CA TRP A 165 -13.25 -0.25 -2.76
C TRP A 165 -13.26 0.06 -1.25
N SER A 166 -14.21 0.87 -0.80
CA SER A 166 -14.43 1.17 0.62
C SER A 166 -14.85 -0.03 1.47
N GLN A 167 -15.15 -1.17 0.84
CA GLN A 167 -15.47 -2.44 1.51
C GLN A 167 -14.25 -3.17 2.08
N GLY A 168 -13.04 -2.60 1.89
CA GLY A 168 -11.80 -3.05 2.53
C GLY A 168 -11.19 -4.32 1.96
N PRO A 169 -10.87 -4.38 0.65
CA PRO A 169 -10.14 -5.51 0.08
C PRO A 169 -8.77 -5.70 0.73
N ALA A 170 -8.20 -6.90 0.56
CA ALA A 170 -6.87 -7.19 1.10
C ALA A 170 -5.80 -6.41 0.35
N LEU A 171 -5.95 -6.34 -0.97
CA LEU A 171 -5.02 -5.71 -1.89
C LEU A 171 -5.81 -5.01 -3.00
N ALA A 172 -5.35 -3.82 -3.37
CA ALA A 172 -5.75 -3.18 -4.63
C ALA A 172 -4.50 -2.90 -5.46
N VAL A 173 -4.60 -3.02 -6.78
CA VAL A 173 -3.55 -2.61 -7.72
C VAL A 173 -4.14 -1.65 -8.74
N TYR A 174 -3.46 -0.53 -8.99
CA TYR A 174 -3.86 0.44 -10.00
C TYR A 174 -2.83 0.48 -11.14
N PHE A 175 -3.33 0.28 -12.37
CA PHE A 175 -2.58 0.47 -13.61
C PHE A 175 -3.08 1.70 -14.36
N GLY A 176 -2.24 2.72 -14.53
CA GLY A 176 -2.64 3.89 -15.29
C GLY A 176 -1.68 5.05 -15.19
N HIS A 177 -2.14 6.23 -15.62
CA HIS A 177 -1.41 7.47 -15.34
C HIS A 177 -1.67 7.94 -13.91
N GLY A 178 -0.57 8.31 -13.25
CA GLY A 178 -0.53 8.88 -11.92
C GLY A 178 0.03 10.29 -11.95
N ARG A 179 -0.38 11.10 -10.99
CA ARG A 179 0.15 12.43 -10.69
C ARG A 179 0.28 12.57 -9.16
N PRO A 180 1.05 13.57 -8.67
CA PRO A 180 1.11 13.91 -7.25
C PRO A 180 -0.26 14.14 -6.59
N ARG A 181 -1.27 14.53 -7.38
CA ARG A 181 -2.64 14.86 -6.94
C ARG A 181 -3.69 13.77 -7.15
N GLY A 182 -3.33 12.63 -7.75
CA GLY A 182 -4.27 11.53 -7.99
C GLY A 182 -4.09 10.79 -9.32
N TRP A 183 -5.14 10.10 -9.75
CA TRP A 183 -5.13 9.22 -10.93
C TRP A 183 -5.87 9.82 -12.11
N ALA A 184 -5.43 9.53 -13.32
CA ALA A 184 -6.16 9.93 -14.53
C ALA A 184 -7.40 9.06 -14.80
N GLY A 185 -7.36 7.78 -14.41
CA GLY A 185 -8.49 6.85 -14.54
C GLY A 185 -9.78 7.36 -13.89
N TYR A 186 -10.91 6.78 -14.30
CA TYR A 186 -12.25 7.10 -13.78
C TYR A 186 -12.61 8.59 -13.89
N HIS A 187 -12.33 9.19 -15.05
CA HIS A 187 -12.45 10.64 -15.31
C HIS A 187 -11.76 11.52 -14.26
N GLY A 188 -10.65 11.02 -13.70
CA GLY A 188 -9.92 11.67 -12.63
C GLY A 188 -10.38 11.23 -11.24
N VAL A 189 -9.45 10.66 -10.47
CA VAL A 189 -9.61 10.43 -9.03
C VAL A 189 -8.69 11.39 -8.26
N ARG A 190 -9.23 12.08 -7.26
CA ARG A 190 -8.57 13.13 -6.47
C ARG A 190 -8.89 12.96 -4.99
N LEU A 191 -8.23 13.75 -4.14
CA LEU A 191 -8.34 13.63 -2.69
C LEU A 191 -9.73 13.97 -2.15
N GLU A 192 -10.45 14.89 -2.79
CA GLU A 192 -11.82 15.24 -2.44
C GLU A 192 -12.78 14.05 -2.52
N HIS A 193 -12.48 13.05 -3.37
CA HIS A 193 -13.28 11.82 -3.45
C HIS A 193 -13.10 10.89 -2.25
N PHE A 194 -12.13 11.16 -1.37
CA PHE A 194 -11.88 10.43 -0.13
C PHE A 194 -12.10 11.31 1.11
N ALA A 195 -12.93 12.36 0.98
CA ALA A 195 -13.23 13.27 2.08
C ALA A 195 -13.99 12.58 3.23
N ARG A 196 -14.79 11.57 2.91
CA ARG A 196 -15.51 10.75 3.89
C ARG A 196 -14.63 9.63 4.42
N ALA A 197 -14.69 9.41 5.73
CA ALA A 197 -14.02 8.27 6.35
C ALA A 197 -14.57 6.96 5.77
N TRP A 198 -13.68 6.07 5.38
CA TRP A 198 -14.07 4.79 4.80
C TRP A 198 -14.55 3.83 5.87
N PRO A 199 -15.65 3.09 5.62
CA PRO A 199 -16.12 2.08 6.53
C PRO A 199 -15.07 1.01 6.71
N GLU A 200 -14.36 0.53 5.69
CA GLU A 200 -13.26 -0.43 5.85
C GLU A 200 -12.02 -0.04 5.02
N PRO A 201 -10.84 0.14 5.63
CA PRO A 201 -9.62 0.45 4.89
C PRO A 201 -9.16 -0.75 4.05
N THR A 202 -8.49 -0.51 2.93
CA THR A 202 -7.79 -1.56 2.19
C THR A 202 -6.52 -1.99 2.94
N GLY A 203 -6.17 -3.28 2.90
CA GLY A 203 -4.93 -3.77 3.49
C GLY A 203 -3.70 -3.05 2.93
N ALA A 204 -3.49 -3.17 1.61
CA ALA A 204 -2.51 -2.38 0.88
C ALA A 204 -2.95 -1.99 -0.54
N LEU A 205 -2.35 -0.93 -1.08
CA LEU A 205 -2.56 -0.48 -2.46
C LEU A 205 -1.22 -0.37 -3.22
N LEU A 206 -1.17 -0.99 -4.39
CA LEU A 206 -0.06 -0.94 -5.33
C LEU A 206 -0.39 0.07 -6.44
N ALA A 207 0.22 1.25 -6.40
CA ALA A 207 0.03 2.27 -7.42
C ALA A 207 1.16 2.18 -8.46
N LEU A 208 0.97 1.34 -9.50
CA LEU A 208 1.93 1.12 -10.57
C LEU A 208 1.82 2.22 -11.64
N CYS A 209 2.11 3.45 -11.19
CA CYS A 209 1.98 4.68 -11.97
C CYS A 209 2.95 5.77 -11.47
N CYS A 210 3.18 6.77 -12.30
CA CYS A 210 4.10 7.87 -12.00
C CYS A 210 3.69 8.71 -10.78
N GLU A 211 4.69 9.14 -10.00
CA GLU A 211 4.64 10.30 -9.08
C GLU A 211 3.56 10.29 -7.98
N ASN A 212 2.92 9.16 -7.71
CA ASN A 212 1.82 9.11 -6.74
C ASN A 212 2.27 9.30 -5.28
N ALA A 213 3.55 9.04 -4.99
CA ALA A 213 4.23 9.39 -3.73
C ALA A 213 5.13 10.64 -3.86
N SER A 214 5.05 11.37 -4.98
CA SER A 214 5.74 12.65 -5.15
C SER A 214 4.94 13.78 -4.51
N ARG A 215 5.64 14.73 -3.89
CA ARG A 215 5.05 15.96 -3.34
C ARG A 215 5.18 17.16 -4.27
N TRP A 216 5.56 16.93 -5.53
CA TRP A 216 5.73 18.00 -6.51
C TRP A 216 4.46 18.85 -6.60
N ARG A 217 4.56 20.10 -6.12
CA ARG A 217 3.49 21.11 -6.07
C ARG A 217 2.25 20.72 -5.25
N THR A 218 2.33 19.77 -4.31
CA THR A 218 1.15 19.34 -3.53
C THR A 218 1.31 19.36 -2.01
N GLY A 219 2.51 19.62 -1.46
CA GLY A 219 2.76 19.68 -0.01
C GLY A 219 2.65 18.34 0.73
N CYS A 220 1.77 17.45 0.27
CA CYS A 220 1.61 16.05 0.65
C CYS A 220 1.25 15.27 -0.63
N SER A 221 1.81 14.09 -0.81
CA SER A 221 1.54 13.29 -2.01
C SER A 221 0.17 12.61 -1.92
N PHE A 222 -0.38 12.21 -3.06
CA PHE A 222 -1.63 11.46 -3.12
C PHE A 222 -1.55 10.18 -2.27
N ALA A 223 -0.46 9.42 -2.38
CA ALA A 223 -0.26 8.19 -1.59
C ALA A 223 -0.22 8.45 -0.08
N GLU A 224 0.51 9.49 0.37
CA GLU A 224 0.54 9.85 1.79
C GLU A 224 -0.84 10.24 2.31
N ARG A 225 -1.61 10.98 1.51
CA ARG A 225 -2.95 11.40 1.88
C ARG A 225 -3.92 10.22 1.96
N LEU A 226 -3.90 9.29 1.01
CA LEU A 226 -4.74 8.09 1.07
C LEU A 226 -4.44 7.26 2.33
N VAL A 227 -3.17 7.06 2.66
CA VAL A 227 -2.80 6.32 3.88
C VAL A 227 -3.20 7.09 5.14
N LEU A 228 -2.92 8.39 5.21
CA LEU A 228 -3.28 9.23 6.37
C LEU A 228 -4.79 9.39 6.57
N GLN A 229 -5.57 9.37 5.49
CA GLN A 229 -7.04 9.39 5.55
C GLN A 229 -7.62 8.00 5.88
N GLY A 230 -6.78 6.97 5.99
CA GLY A 230 -7.22 5.63 6.31
C GLY A 230 -7.92 4.91 5.16
N VAL A 231 -7.61 5.27 3.91
CA VAL A 231 -8.10 4.56 2.72
C VAL A 231 -7.36 3.22 2.56
N ALA A 232 -6.05 3.20 2.84
CA ALA A 232 -5.22 2.00 2.85
C ALA A 232 -4.28 1.99 4.05
N GLY A 233 -3.96 0.79 4.56
CA GLY A 233 -2.98 0.65 5.64
C GLY A 233 -1.54 0.86 5.20
N ALA A 234 -1.23 0.55 3.94
CA ALA A 234 0.04 0.90 3.32
C ALA A 234 -0.10 1.00 1.80
N MET A 235 0.86 1.68 1.18
CA MET A 235 0.94 1.82 -0.27
C MET A 235 2.35 1.57 -0.79
N PHE A 236 2.43 0.96 -1.98
CA PHE A 236 3.63 0.94 -2.81
C PHE A 236 3.43 1.92 -3.96
N ALA A 237 4.19 3.02 -3.96
CA ALA A 237 3.94 4.12 -4.89
C ALA A 237 5.24 4.84 -5.32
N ALA A 238 5.24 5.37 -6.54
CA ALA A 238 6.42 5.99 -7.12
C ALA A 238 6.60 7.45 -6.65
N VAL A 239 7.81 7.82 -6.25
CA VAL A 239 8.20 9.18 -5.86
C VAL A 239 8.67 10.06 -7.04
N THR A 240 8.76 9.47 -8.23
CA THR A 240 9.13 10.14 -9.48
C THR A 240 8.41 9.46 -10.66
N LYS A 241 8.68 9.89 -11.88
CA LYS A 241 8.23 9.20 -13.10
C LYS A 241 8.79 7.78 -13.14
N THR A 242 7.96 6.83 -13.55
CA THR A 242 8.32 5.42 -13.74
C THR A 242 8.47 5.13 -15.23
N ARG A 243 9.38 4.23 -15.60
CA ARG A 243 9.40 3.68 -16.96
C ARG A 243 8.24 2.71 -17.12
N HIS A 244 7.66 2.67 -18.31
CA HIS A 244 6.53 1.77 -18.57
C HIS A 244 6.97 0.31 -18.47
N GLU A 245 8.19 0.01 -18.89
CA GLU A 245 8.83 -1.30 -18.87
C GLU A 245 8.99 -1.82 -17.44
N ASP A 246 9.38 -0.96 -16.50
CA ASP A 246 9.50 -1.33 -15.08
C ASP A 246 8.13 -1.71 -14.51
N ASN A 247 7.08 -0.94 -14.82
CA ASN A 247 5.72 -1.24 -14.37
C ASN A 247 5.18 -2.53 -15.01
N ARG A 248 5.57 -2.82 -16.25
CA ARG A 248 5.26 -4.09 -16.94
C ARG A 248 5.94 -5.29 -16.29
N ARG A 249 7.10 -5.12 -15.65
CA ARG A 249 7.77 -6.16 -14.86
C ARG A 249 7.09 -6.34 -13.50
N TRP A 250 6.83 -5.23 -12.80
CA TRP A 250 6.20 -5.25 -11.48
C TRP A 250 4.81 -5.89 -11.47
N GLY A 251 3.93 -5.54 -12.42
CA GLY A 251 2.53 -6.00 -12.42
C GLY A 251 2.38 -7.53 -12.33
N PRO A 252 2.86 -8.29 -13.34
CA PRO A 252 2.81 -9.74 -13.33
C PRO A 252 3.57 -10.36 -12.15
N ALA A 253 4.77 -9.86 -11.83
CA ALA A 253 5.59 -10.40 -10.74
C ALA A 253 4.91 -10.28 -9.36
N LEU A 254 4.25 -9.17 -9.09
CA LEU A 254 3.47 -8.99 -7.86
C LEU A 254 2.23 -9.90 -7.83
N CYS A 255 1.57 -10.11 -8.97
CA CYS A 255 0.41 -11.00 -9.02
C CYS A 255 0.82 -12.47 -8.78
N ALA A 256 1.89 -12.92 -9.44
CA ALA A 256 2.48 -14.23 -9.21
C ALA A 256 2.89 -14.42 -7.75
N ALA A 257 3.63 -13.46 -7.18
CA ALA A 257 4.04 -13.51 -5.79
C ALA A 257 2.85 -13.53 -4.82
N TYR A 258 1.79 -12.77 -5.09
CA TYR A 258 0.59 -12.74 -4.27
C TYR A 258 -0.13 -14.09 -4.23
N THR A 259 -0.19 -14.80 -5.36
CA THR A 259 -0.87 -16.10 -5.48
C THR A 259 -0.02 -17.27 -5.01
N GLU A 260 1.25 -17.31 -5.41
CA GLU A 260 2.15 -18.46 -5.21
C GLU A 260 2.75 -18.47 -3.81
N HIS A 261 3.20 -17.32 -3.30
CA HIS A 261 3.87 -17.24 -2.01
C HIS A 261 2.94 -16.86 -0.87
N ARG A 262 1.72 -16.39 -1.18
CA ARG A 262 0.71 -15.95 -0.20
C ARG A 262 1.29 -15.02 0.89
N PRO A 263 1.97 -13.93 0.50
CA PRO A 263 2.67 -13.06 1.43
C PRO A 263 1.72 -12.56 2.52
N ALA A 264 2.22 -12.50 3.74
CA ALA A 264 1.51 -11.97 4.90
C ALA A 264 1.45 -10.44 4.89
N THR A 265 2.48 -9.78 4.33
CA THR A 265 2.63 -8.31 4.36
C THR A 265 2.93 -7.71 2.98
N LEU A 266 2.76 -6.39 2.86
CA LEU A 266 3.13 -5.65 1.65
C LEU A 266 4.64 -5.77 1.34
N ALA A 267 5.51 -5.64 2.34
CA ALA A 267 6.94 -5.80 2.15
C ALA A 267 7.31 -7.19 1.62
N GLU A 268 6.72 -8.24 2.19
CA GLU A 268 6.96 -9.61 1.75
C GLU A 268 6.48 -9.83 0.32
N LEU A 269 5.33 -9.25 -0.07
CA LEU A 269 4.85 -9.28 -1.44
C LEU A 269 5.86 -8.69 -2.43
N VAL A 270 6.44 -7.53 -2.09
CA VAL A 270 7.44 -6.86 -2.93
C VAL A 270 8.78 -7.60 -2.93
N GLU A 271 9.18 -8.19 -1.80
CA GLU A 271 10.40 -8.99 -1.69
C GLU A 271 10.33 -10.26 -2.55
N LYS A 272 9.17 -10.91 -2.56
CA LYS A 272 8.90 -12.16 -3.29
C LYS A 272 8.56 -11.96 -4.77
N ALA A 273 8.33 -10.71 -5.20
CA ALA A 273 8.12 -10.42 -6.61
C ALA A 273 9.41 -10.69 -7.40
N ASP A 274 9.29 -11.53 -8.43
CA ASP A 274 10.39 -11.83 -9.34
C ASP A 274 10.64 -10.65 -10.30
N VAL A 275 11.40 -9.67 -9.81
CA VAL A 275 11.87 -8.52 -10.57
C VAL A 275 13.38 -8.34 -10.38
N PRO A 276 14.08 -7.73 -11.37
CA PRO A 276 15.49 -7.40 -11.24
C PRO A 276 15.80 -6.66 -9.93
N GLU A 277 16.92 -7.01 -9.29
CA GLU A 277 17.31 -6.48 -7.98
C GLU A 277 17.46 -4.95 -8.01
N GLU A 278 17.92 -4.38 -9.12
CA GLU A 278 18.09 -2.94 -9.29
C GLU A 278 16.76 -2.20 -9.16
N LEU A 279 15.65 -2.79 -9.61
CA LEU A 279 14.31 -2.22 -9.46
C LEU A 279 13.83 -2.24 -8.00
N ARG A 280 14.28 -3.20 -7.21
CA ARG A 280 13.98 -3.30 -5.76
C ARG A 280 14.87 -2.37 -4.94
N GLU A 281 16.15 -2.24 -5.28
CA GLU A 281 17.09 -1.46 -4.48
C GLU A 281 17.08 0.03 -4.81
N SER A 282 17.07 0.38 -6.09
CA SER A 282 17.25 1.75 -6.58
C SER A 282 16.02 2.32 -7.30
N GLY A 283 14.94 1.55 -7.36
CA GLY A 283 13.72 1.92 -8.07
C GLY A 283 13.03 3.17 -7.53
N PRO A 284 12.14 3.76 -8.34
CA PRO A 284 11.43 5.00 -7.98
C PRO A 284 10.34 4.80 -6.92
N TYR A 285 10.22 3.62 -6.33
CA TYR A 285 9.12 3.24 -5.45
C TYR A 285 9.48 3.39 -3.96
N ARG A 286 8.47 3.70 -3.15
CA ARG A 286 8.56 3.70 -1.69
C ARG A 286 7.34 3.02 -1.08
N PHE A 287 7.53 2.49 0.13
CA PHE A 287 6.42 2.17 1.00
C PHE A 287 5.95 3.44 1.71
N ILE A 288 4.66 3.72 1.60
CA ILE A 288 3.98 4.80 2.33
C ILE A 288 3.05 4.14 3.35
N GLY A 289 3.17 4.49 4.63
CA GLY A 289 2.58 3.71 5.72
C GLY A 289 3.45 2.54 6.18
N ASP A 290 2.88 1.65 6.97
CA ASP A 290 3.59 0.51 7.59
C ASP A 290 3.89 -0.59 6.56
N PRO A 291 5.15 -0.88 6.22
CA PRO A 291 5.47 -1.87 5.19
C PRO A 291 5.13 -3.30 5.63
N LEU A 292 4.99 -3.53 6.95
CA LEU A 292 4.52 -4.80 7.51
C LEU A 292 3.00 -4.85 7.69
N MET A 293 2.25 -3.92 7.10
CA MET A 293 0.79 -3.98 7.12
C MET A 293 0.31 -5.30 6.49
N PRO A 294 -0.56 -6.06 7.16
CA PRO A 294 -0.95 -7.36 6.65
C PRO A 294 -1.91 -7.21 5.46
N LEU A 295 -1.73 -8.10 4.47
CA LEU A 295 -2.58 -8.17 3.28
C LEU A 295 -3.87 -8.94 3.61
N ARG A 296 -4.76 -8.28 4.36
CA ARG A 296 -6.01 -8.86 4.88
C ARG A 296 -7.22 -8.00 4.57
N GLY A 297 -8.21 -8.63 3.96
CA GLY A 297 -9.49 -8.03 3.62
C GLY A 297 -10.46 -8.04 4.80
N ALA A 298 -11.44 -7.14 4.77
CA ALA A 298 -12.56 -7.18 5.70
C ALA A 298 -13.37 -8.47 5.53
N SER A 299 -14.09 -8.88 6.58
CA SER A 299 -14.93 -10.07 6.53
C SER A 299 -15.94 -9.99 5.38
N GLY A 300 -16.07 -11.05 4.60
CA GLY A 300 -17.02 -11.16 3.48
C GLY A 300 -16.71 -10.24 2.30
N VAL A 301 -15.50 -9.67 2.23
CA VAL A 301 -15.16 -8.72 1.16
C VAL A 301 -15.23 -9.36 -0.22
N ALA A 302 -14.81 -10.62 -0.36
CA ALA A 302 -14.90 -11.32 -1.65
C ALA A 302 -16.35 -11.38 -2.16
N ARG A 303 -17.31 -11.70 -1.29
CA ARG A 303 -18.73 -11.76 -1.64
C ARG A 303 -19.26 -10.37 -2.03
N ARG A 304 -18.92 -9.32 -1.25
CA ARG A 304 -19.36 -7.95 -1.57
C ARG A 304 -18.73 -7.44 -2.87
N SER A 305 -17.45 -7.75 -3.10
CA SER A 305 -16.76 -7.37 -4.33
C SER A 305 -17.37 -8.04 -5.58
N ALA A 306 -17.85 -9.28 -5.45
CA ALA A 306 -18.56 -9.96 -6.52
C ALA A 306 -19.92 -9.34 -6.88
N GLN A 307 -20.52 -8.54 -5.97
CA GLN A 307 -21.80 -7.87 -6.18
C GLN A 307 -21.66 -6.50 -6.85
N VAL A 308 -20.43 -5.99 -6.99
CA VAL A 308 -20.18 -4.72 -7.68
C VAL A 308 -20.36 -4.94 -9.17
N PHE A 309 -21.29 -4.19 -9.78
CA PHE A 309 -21.56 -4.26 -11.20
C PHE A 309 -20.37 -3.68 -12.00
N ALA A 310 -19.61 -4.56 -12.65
CA ALA A 310 -18.46 -4.24 -13.49
C ALA A 310 -18.46 -5.11 -14.77
N PRO A 311 -19.46 -4.95 -15.65
CA PRO A 311 -19.62 -5.76 -16.86
C PRO A 311 -18.38 -5.69 -17.75
N ALA A 312 -18.15 -6.70 -18.60
CA ALA A 312 -17.19 -6.54 -19.68
C ALA A 312 -17.64 -5.40 -20.60
N ALA A 313 -16.71 -4.74 -21.29
CA ALA A 313 -17.06 -3.63 -22.19
C ALA A 313 -18.05 -4.03 -23.29
N ASP A 314 -18.10 -5.33 -23.63
CA ASP A 314 -18.98 -5.91 -24.65
C ASP A 314 -20.21 -6.63 -24.06
N ASP A 315 -20.36 -6.68 -22.73
CA ASP A 315 -21.55 -7.27 -22.11
C ASP A 315 -22.74 -6.32 -22.26
N ALA A 316 -23.91 -6.87 -22.61
CA ALA A 316 -25.14 -6.09 -22.65
C ALA A 316 -25.39 -5.44 -21.28
N LEU A 317 -25.63 -4.12 -21.28
CA LEU A 317 -26.08 -3.43 -20.07
C LEU A 317 -27.40 -4.07 -19.63
N PRO A 318 -27.62 -4.29 -18.31
CA PRO A 318 -28.92 -4.70 -17.82
C PRO A 318 -29.95 -3.67 -18.31
N GLY A 319 -31.01 -4.15 -18.96
CA GLY A 319 -32.10 -3.29 -19.39
C GLY A 319 -32.67 -2.57 -18.18
N TRP A 320 -32.57 -1.24 -18.18
CA TRP A 320 -33.21 -0.37 -17.20
C TRP A 320 -34.64 -0.05 -17.65
#